data_AF-A0A521YCS3-F1
#
_entry.id   AF-A0A521YCS3-F1
#
_cell.length_a   1.000
_cell.length_b   1.000
_cell.length_c   1.000
_cell.angle_alpha   90.00
_cell.angle_beta   90.00
_cell.angle_gamma   90.00
#
_symmetry.space_group_name_H-M   'P 1'
#
loop_
_entity.id
_entity.type
_entity.pdbx_description
1 polymer ?
#
loop_
_entity_poly.entity_id
_entity_poly.type
_entity_poly.pdbx_seq_one_letter_code
_entity_poly.pdbx_strand_id
1 'polypeptide(L)'
;QRFKLKEIIQQMPYAIFLVEKMEQAPTAIIEELQEIMSVGVLQDEHGRWYDFRQAIFLLSTAVGANRLAEVTTLFSPQQEREEVNFMQLIMNELKQESTSIKQDYSPQELVDVIMPEMIARFPSSLCQQIPMIPFLPLTKMAVEKIIRLKLKLLGKMLDSRYSVELGYAPEVVRYLANEVLTQEAADTDKVLRQLYFVIEQAMMSQKDDKNRPTQLFLQLNETGQLLRCDWLMMPTMRHQVSSGG
;
A
#
# COMPACT_ATOMS: atom_id res chain seq x y z
N GLN A 1 10.06 15.12 17.80
CA GLN A 1 9.60 16.49 18.10
C GLN A 1 8.22 16.39 18.73
N ARG A 2 8.01 17.00 19.91
CA ARG A 2 6.70 17.04 20.56
C ARG A 2 5.94 18.23 19.97
N PHE A 3 5.28 18.03 18.83
CA PHE A 3 4.43 19.06 18.24
C PHE A 3 3.27 19.32 19.20
N LYS A 4 3.15 20.54 19.70
CA LYS A 4 2.04 20.93 20.56
C LYS A 4 0.89 21.35 19.64
N LEU A 5 -0.15 20.52 19.57
CA LEU A 5 -1.39 20.74 18.81
C LEU A 5 -1.87 22.21 18.87
N LYS A 6 -1.83 22.75 20.09
CA LYS A 6 -2.15 24.12 20.49
C LYS A 6 -1.38 25.19 19.72
N GLU A 7 -0.09 25.02 19.49
CA GLU A 7 0.74 26.01 18.76
C GLU A 7 0.44 25.99 17.26
N ILE A 8 0.19 24.80 16.70
CA ILE A 8 -0.11 24.63 15.27
C ILE A 8 -1.45 25.29 14.94
N ILE A 9 -2.49 25.00 15.71
CA ILE A 9 -3.84 25.49 15.40
C ILE A 9 -3.97 27.01 15.54
N GLN A 10 -3.16 27.63 16.40
CA GLN A 10 -3.08 29.09 16.49
C GLN A 10 -2.52 29.75 15.23
N GLN A 11 -1.58 29.08 14.55
CA GLN A 11 -0.94 29.60 13.34
C GLN A 11 -1.68 29.17 12.07
N MET A 12 -2.25 27.97 12.08
CA MET A 12 -2.90 27.32 10.94
C MET A 12 -4.23 26.72 11.40
N PRO A 13 -5.33 27.52 11.41
CA PRO A 13 -6.64 27.06 11.86
C PRO A 13 -7.26 25.99 10.94
N TYR A 14 -6.87 25.97 9.66
CA TYR A 14 -7.22 24.93 8.70
C TYR A 14 -6.08 23.92 8.59
N ALA A 15 -6.13 22.89 9.42
CA ALA A 15 -5.07 21.88 9.50
C ALA A 15 -5.63 20.46 9.43
N ILE A 16 -4.87 19.55 8.83
CA ILE A 16 -5.11 18.12 8.91
C ILE A 16 -4.13 17.54 9.91
N PHE A 17 -4.64 17.01 11.03
CA PHE A 17 -3.85 16.30 12.03
C PHE A 17 -3.91 14.81 11.79
N LEU A 18 -2.75 14.20 11.53
CA LEU A 18 -2.59 12.75 11.46
C LEU A 18 -2.09 12.23 12.81
N VAL A 19 -2.89 11.40 13.47
CA VAL A 19 -2.52 10.70 14.71
C VAL A 19 -2.40 9.22 14.39
N GLU A 20 -1.17 8.76 14.24
CA GLU A 20 -0.91 7.33 13.98
C GLU A 20 -0.81 6.54 15.27
N LYS A 21 -1.24 5.27 15.22
CA LYS A 21 -1.09 4.30 16.32
C LYS A 21 -1.67 4.82 17.63
N MET A 22 -2.94 5.21 17.60
CA MET A 22 -3.65 5.77 18.74
C MET A 22 -3.60 4.87 20.00
N GLU A 23 -3.47 3.55 19.83
CA GLU A 23 -3.29 2.60 20.92
C GLU A 23 -1.98 2.76 21.70
N GLN A 24 -1.03 3.53 21.18
CA GLN A 24 0.23 3.88 21.82
C GLN A 24 0.22 5.34 22.33
N ALA A 25 -0.85 6.09 22.05
CA ALA A 25 -0.97 7.47 22.49
C ALA A 25 -1.06 7.53 24.03
N PRO A 26 -0.34 8.47 24.67
CA PRO A 26 -0.52 8.76 26.08
C PRO A 26 -1.97 9.16 26.40
N THR A 27 -2.45 8.81 27.58
CA THR A 27 -3.82 9.13 28.03
C THR A 27 -4.18 10.61 27.87
N ALA A 28 -3.24 11.51 28.18
CA ALA A 28 -3.44 12.95 28.03
C ALA A 28 -3.81 13.37 26.58
N ILE A 29 -3.27 12.70 25.55
CA ILE A 29 -3.63 13.00 24.16
C ILE A 29 -5.05 12.50 23.85
N ILE A 30 -5.42 11.33 24.38
CA ILE A 30 -6.76 10.77 24.19
C ILE A 30 -7.81 11.67 24.86
N GLU A 31 -7.51 12.18 26.06
CA GLU A 31 -8.36 13.15 26.78
C GLU A 31 -8.51 14.46 26.01
N GLU A 32 -7.41 15.04 25.51
CA GLU A 32 -7.46 16.26 24.66
C GLU A 32 -8.29 16.00 23.40
N LEU A 33 -8.13 14.86 22.73
CA LEU A 33 -8.93 14.50 21.56
C LEU A 33 -10.41 14.34 21.91
N GLN A 34 -10.75 13.74 23.04
CA GLN A 34 -12.14 13.60 23.48
C GLN A 34 -12.80 14.97 23.73
N GLU A 35 -12.09 15.91 24.34
CA GLU A 35 -12.57 17.27 24.52
C GLU A 35 -12.76 17.98 23.18
N ILE A 36 -11.77 17.87 22.29
CA ILE A 36 -11.84 18.47 20.94
C ILE A 36 -13.01 17.89 20.14
N MET A 37 -13.22 16.57 20.15
CA MET A 37 -14.31 15.93 19.39
C MET A 37 -15.70 16.27 19.95
N SER A 38 -15.80 16.60 21.24
CA SER A 38 -17.08 16.92 21.88
C SER A 38 -17.47 18.40 21.80
N VAL A 39 -16.51 19.31 21.98
CA VAL A 39 -16.78 20.77 22.06
C VAL A 39 -16.18 21.55 20.88
N GLY A 40 -15.17 21.01 20.20
CA GLY A 40 -14.48 21.66 19.08
C GLY A 40 -13.44 22.71 19.50
N VAL A 41 -13.28 22.95 20.80
CA VAL A 41 -12.27 23.86 21.36
C VAL A 41 -11.56 23.18 22.53
N LEU A 42 -10.34 23.62 22.81
CA LEU A 42 -9.54 23.13 23.94
C LEU A 42 -9.07 24.33 24.78
N GLN A 43 -9.08 24.20 26.10
CA GLN A 43 -8.50 25.22 26.99
C GLN A 43 -7.14 24.74 27.55
N ASP A 44 -6.15 25.63 27.65
CA ASP A 44 -4.92 25.31 28.40
C ASP A 44 -5.01 25.70 29.89
N GLU A 45 -4.02 25.26 30.67
CA GLU A 45 -3.92 25.55 32.11
C GLU A 45 -3.84 27.06 32.43
N HIS A 46 -3.50 27.89 31.45
CA HIS A 46 -3.42 29.35 31.57
C HIS A 46 -4.72 30.03 31.12
N GLY A 47 -5.76 29.25 30.79
CA GLY A 47 -7.06 29.72 30.39
C GLY A 47 -7.18 30.13 28.92
N ARG A 48 -6.17 29.89 28.08
CA ARG A 48 -6.22 30.22 26.65
C ARG A 48 -7.01 29.18 25.88
N TRP A 49 -7.85 29.66 24.96
CA TRP A 49 -8.68 28.83 24.09
C TRP A 49 -8.03 28.58 22.74
N TYR A 50 -8.22 27.37 22.23
CA TYR A 50 -7.72 26.90 20.94
C TYR A 50 -8.90 26.31 20.15
N ASP A 51 -9.16 26.83 18.96
CA ASP A 51 -10.31 26.44 18.14
C ASP A 51 -9.92 25.42 17.08
N PHE A 52 -10.48 24.22 17.17
CA PHE A 52 -10.23 23.09 16.27
C PHE A 52 -11.40 22.81 15.33
N ARG A 53 -12.45 23.64 15.29
CA ARG A 53 -13.65 23.39 14.48
C ARG A 53 -13.39 23.34 12.97
N GLN A 54 -12.25 23.85 12.51
CA GLN A 54 -11.82 23.84 11.11
C GLN A 54 -10.69 22.82 10.84
N ALA A 55 -10.33 22.03 11.85
CA ALA A 55 -9.31 21.00 11.73
C ALA A 55 -9.94 19.65 11.37
N ILE A 56 -9.25 18.90 10.52
CA ILE A 56 -9.60 17.51 10.21
C ILE A 56 -8.65 16.60 10.96
N PHE A 57 -9.19 15.62 11.66
CA PHE A 57 -8.41 14.60 12.36
C PHE A 57 -8.49 13.28 11.59
N LEU A 58 -7.33 12.75 11.23
CA LEU A 58 -7.18 11.40 10.70
C LEU A 58 -6.49 10.56 11.76
N LEU A 59 -7.19 9.56 12.27
CA LEU A 59 -6.71 8.70 13.35
C LEU A 59 -6.50 7.29 12.78
N SER A 60 -5.39 6.66 13.12
CA SER A 60 -5.18 5.24 12.84
C SER A 60 -4.92 4.46 14.10
N THR A 61 -5.42 3.22 14.14
CA THR A 61 -5.16 2.29 15.23
C THR A 61 -5.12 0.86 14.71
N ALA A 62 -4.34 0.01 15.39
CA ALA A 62 -4.31 -1.43 15.14
C ALA A 62 -5.31 -2.21 16.03
N VAL A 63 -6.05 -1.55 16.93
CA VAL A 63 -7.09 -2.19 17.75
C VAL A 63 -8.20 -2.71 16.83
N GLY A 64 -8.70 -3.93 17.06
CA GLY A 64 -9.67 -4.56 16.17
C GLY A 64 -9.06 -5.29 14.96
N ALA A 65 -7.77 -5.10 14.64
CA ALA A 65 -7.18 -5.66 13.42
C ALA A 65 -7.16 -7.20 13.41
N ASN A 66 -6.79 -7.83 14.53
CA ASN A 66 -6.79 -9.28 14.65
C ASN A 66 -8.21 -9.84 14.51
N ARG A 67 -9.19 -9.18 15.13
CA ARG A 67 -10.59 -9.57 15.04
C ARG A 67 -11.14 -9.49 13.62
N LEU A 68 -10.81 -8.41 12.91
CA LEU A 68 -11.16 -8.27 11.49
C LEU A 68 -10.52 -9.37 10.65
N ALA A 69 -9.26 -9.73 10.92
CA ALA A 69 -8.58 -10.81 10.22
C ALA A 69 -9.27 -12.16 10.46
N GLU A 70 -9.59 -12.51 11.71
CA GLU A 70 -10.32 -13.73 12.07
C GLU A 70 -11.67 -13.81 11.34
N VAL A 71 -12.46 -12.74 11.43
CA VAL A 71 -13.78 -12.64 10.79
C VAL A 71 -13.68 -12.61 9.26
N THR A 72 -12.54 -12.26 8.67
CA THR A 72 -12.35 -12.39 7.23
C THR A 72 -11.95 -13.82 6.83
N THR A 73 -11.14 -14.49 7.66
CA THR A 73 -10.68 -15.87 7.41
C THR A 73 -11.75 -16.92 7.62
N LEU A 74 -12.63 -16.76 8.61
CA LEU A 74 -13.71 -17.70 8.92
C LEU A 74 -14.72 -17.83 7.76
N PHE A 75 -14.74 -16.85 6.86
CA PHE A 75 -15.71 -16.75 5.77
C PHE A 75 -15.05 -16.80 4.39
N SER A 76 -13.71 -16.91 4.34
CA SER A 76 -13.00 -17.24 3.12
C SER A 76 -12.81 -18.75 3.10
N PRO A 77 -13.47 -19.51 2.21
CA PRO A 77 -13.24 -20.95 2.13
C PRO A 77 -11.76 -21.19 1.87
N GLN A 78 -11.17 -22.08 2.67
CA GLN A 78 -9.76 -22.47 2.70
C GLN A 78 -9.11 -22.41 1.31
N GLN A 79 -8.34 -21.36 1.03
CA GLN A 79 -7.26 -21.46 0.05
C GLN A 79 -6.05 -21.97 0.82
N GLU A 80 -5.81 -23.27 0.70
CA GLU A 80 -4.61 -23.92 1.21
C GLU A 80 -3.37 -23.14 0.78
N ARG A 81 -2.46 -22.91 1.74
CA ARG A 81 -1.13 -22.37 1.48
C ARG A 81 -0.32 -23.43 0.71
N GLU A 82 -0.59 -23.58 -0.58
CA GLU A 82 0.26 -24.37 -1.47
C GLU A 82 1.50 -23.56 -1.85
N GLU A 83 2.67 -24.20 -1.82
CA GLU A 83 3.88 -23.66 -2.43
C GLU A 83 3.64 -23.43 -3.92
N VAL A 84 3.74 -22.18 -4.35
CA VAL A 84 3.36 -21.75 -5.70
C VAL A 84 4.43 -22.20 -6.71
N ASN A 85 4.11 -23.21 -7.51
CA ASN A 85 4.97 -23.65 -8.61
C ASN A 85 4.73 -22.77 -9.86
N PHE A 86 5.78 -22.39 -10.60
CA PHE A 86 5.69 -21.51 -11.78
C PHE A 86 4.63 -21.98 -12.81
N MET A 87 4.50 -23.30 -12.98
CA MET A 87 3.48 -23.93 -13.83
C MET A 87 2.04 -23.70 -13.33
N GLN A 88 1.81 -23.65 -12.01
CA GLN A 88 0.49 -23.35 -11.44
C GLN A 88 0.11 -21.88 -11.62
N LEU A 89 1.09 -20.96 -11.67
CA LEU A 89 0.81 -19.56 -12.01
C LEU A 89 0.24 -19.51 -13.42
N ILE A 90 0.93 -20.04 -14.42
CA ILE A 90 0.45 -20.03 -15.81
C ILE A 90 -0.93 -20.70 -15.93
N MET A 91 -1.19 -21.80 -15.22
CA MET A 91 -2.50 -22.49 -15.23
C MET A 91 -3.63 -21.71 -14.55
N ASN A 92 -3.35 -20.94 -13.50
CA ASN A 92 -4.38 -20.15 -12.82
C ASN A 92 -4.90 -18.97 -13.67
N GLU A 93 -4.15 -18.54 -14.68
CA GLU A 93 -4.55 -17.45 -15.59
C GLU A 93 -5.81 -17.79 -16.39
N LEU A 94 -6.05 -19.08 -16.66
CA LEU A 94 -7.22 -19.55 -17.43
C LEU A 94 -8.49 -19.75 -16.57
N LYS A 95 -8.39 -19.73 -15.23
CA LYS A 95 -9.53 -19.96 -14.32
C LYS A 95 -10.06 -18.69 -13.64
N GLN A 96 -9.35 -17.56 -13.76
CA GLN A 96 -9.61 -16.37 -12.93
C GLN A 96 -10.72 -15.43 -13.43
N GLU A 97 -11.33 -15.66 -14.59
CA GLU A 97 -12.37 -14.75 -15.11
C GLU A 97 -13.73 -14.85 -14.40
N SER A 98 -13.95 -15.78 -13.45
CA SER A 98 -15.31 -16.08 -12.95
C SER A 98 -15.56 -15.97 -11.45
N THR A 99 -14.57 -15.71 -10.60
CA THR A 99 -14.79 -15.72 -9.14
C THR A 99 -14.59 -14.34 -8.53
N SER A 100 -15.55 -13.46 -8.77
CA SER A 100 -15.74 -12.28 -7.93
C SER A 100 -16.12 -12.78 -6.53
N ILE A 101 -15.15 -12.84 -5.60
CA ILE A 101 -15.46 -13.02 -4.19
C ILE A 101 -16.21 -11.76 -3.74
N LYS A 102 -17.55 -11.81 -3.77
CA LYS A 102 -18.39 -10.82 -3.11
C LYS A 102 -18.19 -10.99 -1.60
N GLN A 103 -17.48 -10.05 -0.99
CA GLN A 103 -17.48 -9.91 0.47
C GLN A 103 -18.77 -9.17 0.84
N ASP A 104 -19.78 -9.91 1.29
CA ASP A 104 -21.10 -9.40 1.68
C ASP A 104 -21.09 -8.84 3.12
N TYR A 105 -20.18 -7.92 3.44
CA TYR A 105 -20.21 -7.21 4.73
C TYR A 105 -20.50 -5.73 4.53
N SER A 106 -21.45 -5.21 5.28
CA SER A 106 -21.63 -3.78 5.41
C SER A 106 -20.51 -3.19 6.28
N PRO A 107 -20.09 -1.92 6.03
CA PRO A 107 -19.14 -1.24 6.90
C PRO A 107 -19.57 -1.19 8.36
N GLN A 108 -20.88 -1.16 8.63
CA GLN A 108 -21.43 -1.13 9.98
C GLN A 108 -21.22 -2.45 10.73
N GLU A 109 -21.46 -3.59 10.07
CA GLU A 109 -21.21 -4.91 10.68
C GLU A 109 -19.73 -5.08 11.07
N LEU A 110 -18.81 -4.60 10.23
CA LEU A 110 -17.38 -4.64 10.54
C LEU A 110 -17.02 -3.74 11.73
N VAL A 111 -17.67 -2.59 11.87
CA VAL A 111 -17.51 -1.73 13.05
C VAL A 111 -18.04 -2.44 14.29
N ASP A 112 -19.25 -2.98 14.25
CA ASP A 112 -19.87 -3.67 15.39
C ASP A 112 -19.01 -4.85 15.90
N VAL A 113 -18.36 -5.56 14.98
CA VAL A 113 -17.42 -6.65 15.30
C VAL A 113 -16.22 -6.18 16.11
N ILE A 114 -15.68 -4.99 15.84
CA ILE A 114 -14.49 -4.46 16.52
C ILE A 114 -14.83 -3.57 17.72
N MET A 115 -16.07 -3.09 17.85
CA MET A 115 -16.49 -2.19 18.92
C MET A 115 -16.13 -2.67 20.35
N PRO A 116 -16.24 -3.97 20.70
CA PRO A 116 -15.82 -4.45 22.02
C PRO A 116 -14.34 -4.20 22.33
N GLU A 117 -13.46 -4.40 21.35
CA GLU A 117 -12.01 -4.15 21.51
C GLU A 117 -11.71 -2.65 21.58
N MET A 118 -12.45 -1.85 20.80
CA MET A 118 -12.31 -0.39 20.80
C MET A 118 -12.67 0.21 22.16
N ILE A 119 -13.82 -0.17 22.74
CA ILE A 119 -14.29 0.36 24.04
C ILE A 119 -13.41 -0.15 25.19
N ALA A 120 -12.79 -1.33 25.06
CA ALA A 120 -11.84 -1.83 26.05
C ALA A 120 -10.57 -0.97 26.13
N ARG A 121 -10.17 -0.33 25.02
CA ARG A 121 -8.92 0.44 24.93
C ARG A 121 -9.11 1.97 24.97
N PHE A 122 -10.26 2.46 24.48
CA PHE A 122 -10.55 3.88 24.33
C PHE A 122 -11.87 4.26 25.01
N PRO A 123 -12.06 5.53 25.42
CA PRO A 123 -13.31 6.00 25.98
C PRO A 123 -14.50 5.76 25.04
N SER A 124 -15.61 5.25 25.57
CA SER A 124 -16.81 4.94 24.77
C SER A 124 -17.38 6.18 24.05
N SER A 125 -17.30 7.35 24.69
CA SER A 125 -17.66 8.65 24.13
C SER A 125 -16.92 8.95 22.83
N LEU A 126 -15.62 8.67 22.80
CA LEU A 126 -14.76 8.89 21.64
C LEU A 126 -15.13 7.93 20.51
N CYS A 127 -15.28 6.64 20.82
CA CYS A 127 -15.68 5.62 19.84
C CYS A 127 -17.04 5.88 19.20
N GLN A 128 -17.98 6.51 19.92
CA GLN A 128 -19.32 6.85 19.41
C GLN A 128 -19.34 8.13 18.57
N GLN A 129 -18.41 9.06 18.82
CA GLN A 129 -18.34 10.33 18.10
C GLN A 129 -17.54 10.23 16.80
N ILE A 130 -16.58 9.31 16.72
CA ILE A 130 -15.66 9.19 15.60
C ILE A 130 -16.14 8.11 14.63
N PRO A 131 -16.46 8.46 13.36
CA PRO A 131 -16.80 7.46 12.36
C PRO A 131 -15.56 6.60 12.06
N MET A 132 -15.71 5.28 12.20
CA MET A 132 -14.64 4.31 11.97
C MET A 132 -14.77 3.69 10.58
N ILE A 133 -13.62 3.49 9.93
CA ILE A 133 -13.52 2.81 8.64
C ILE A 133 -12.60 1.60 8.83
N PRO A 134 -13.17 0.39 9.02
CA PRO A 134 -12.38 -0.83 9.16
C PRO A 134 -11.64 -1.16 7.86
N PHE A 135 -10.35 -1.44 7.96
CA PHE A 135 -9.54 -1.92 6.83
C PHE A 135 -9.42 -3.44 6.90
N LEU A 136 -9.84 -4.13 5.85
CA LEU A 136 -9.70 -5.57 5.73
C LEU A 136 -8.28 -5.96 5.30
N PRO A 137 -7.82 -7.18 5.64
CA PRO A 137 -6.57 -7.72 5.11
C PRO A 137 -6.53 -7.70 3.58
N LEU A 138 -5.35 -7.42 3.02
CA LEU A 138 -5.17 -7.33 1.58
C LEU A 138 -5.39 -8.70 0.93
N THR A 139 -6.29 -8.76 -0.06
CA THR A 139 -6.45 -9.94 -0.91
C THR A 139 -5.33 -10.02 -1.93
N LYS A 140 -5.05 -11.22 -2.46
CA LYS A 140 -4.08 -11.41 -3.55
C LYS A 140 -4.31 -10.48 -4.73
N MET A 141 -5.56 -10.33 -5.15
CA MET A 141 -5.93 -9.42 -6.24
C MET A 141 -5.64 -7.95 -5.89
N ALA A 142 -5.87 -7.54 -4.64
CA ALA A 142 -5.55 -6.18 -4.19
C ALA A 142 -4.04 -5.95 -4.20
N VAL A 143 -3.24 -6.91 -3.71
CA VAL A 143 -1.77 -6.84 -3.72
C VAL A 143 -1.24 -6.74 -5.16
N GLU A 144 -1.74 -7.56 -6.08
CA GLU A 144 -1.35 -7.48 -7.50
C GLU A 144 -1.66 -6.10 -8.11
N LYS A 145 -2.81 -5.50 -7.80
CA LYS A 145 -3.16 -4.13 -8.22
C LYS A 145 -2.19 -3.10 -7.62
N ILE A 146 -1.87 -3.20 -6.34
CA ILE A 146 -0.93 -2.30 -5.66
C ILE A 146 0.45 -2.39 -6.32
N ILE A 147 0.94 -3.60 -6.60
CA ILE A 147 2.23 -3.80 -7.28
C ILE A 147 2.22 -3.17 -8.66
N ARG A 148 1.16 -3.37 -9.47
CA ARG A 148 1.03 -2.72 -10.79
C ARG A 148 1.06 -1.20 -10.69
N LEU A 149 0.39 -0.62 -9.69
CA LEU A 149 0.42 0.83 -9.44
C LEU A 149 1.83 1.31 -9.08
N LYS A 150 2.54 0.59 -8.20
CA LYS A 150 3.91 0.95 -7.80
C LYS A 150 4.90 0.80 -8.97
N LEU A 151 4.80 -0.26 -9.77
CA LEU A 151 5.60 -0.42 -11.00
C LEU A 151 5.32 0.69 -12.02
N LYS A 152 4.06 1.13 -12.15
CA LYS A 152 3.70 2.25 -13.03
C LYS A 152 4.32 3.57 -12.55
N LEU A 153 4.33 3.82 -11.24
CA LEU A 153 5.00 5.00 -10.66
C LEU A 153 6.50 4.94 -10.87
N LEU A 154 7.11 3.76 -10.69
CA LEU A 154 8.53 3.54 -10.97
C LEU A 154 8.86 3.79 -12.45
N GLY A 155 8.06 3.24 -13.37
CA GLY A 155 8.24 3.47 -14.81
C GLY A 155 8.19 4.95 -15.17
N LYS A 156 7.24 5.72 -14.60
CA LYS A 156 7.20 7.19 -14.77
C LYS A 156 8.45 7.89 -14.24
N MET A 157 8.98 7.44 -13.10
CA MET A 157 10.21 7.98 -12.53
C MET A 157 11.42 7.70 -13.42
N LEU A 158 11.55 6.48 -13.93
CA LEU A 158 12.65 6.06 -14.82
C LEU A 158 12.61 6.81 -16.15
N ASP A 159 11.43 6.95 -16.75
CA ASP A 159 11.25 7.69 -17.99
C ASP A 159 11.60 9.17 -17.83
N SER A 160 11.07 9.82 -16.78
CA SER A 160 11.31 11.26 -16.55
C SER A 160 12.76 11.62 -16.20
N ARG A 161 13.51 10.74 -15.50
CA ARG A 161 14.88 11.03 -15.06
C ARG A 161 15.97 10.46 -15.97
N TYR A 162 15.71 9.32 -16.60
CA TYR A 162 16.71 8.56 -17.35
C TYR A 162 16.28 8.26 -18.79
N SER A 163 15.06 8.62 -19.21
CA SER A 163 14.49 8.29 -20.53
C SER A 163 14.48 6.78 -20.79
N VAL A 164 14.16 6.01 -19.73
CA VAL A 164 14.06 4.55 -19.77
C VAL A 164 12.61 4.14 -19.53
N GLU A 165 12.04 3.43 -20.50
CA GLU A 165 10.73 2.80 -20.42
C GLU A 165 10.84 1.47 -19.66
N LEU A 166 9.94 1.25 -18.70
CA LEU A 166 9.88 0.01 -17.92
C LEU A 166 8.79 -0.92 -18.44
N GLY A 167 9.17 -2.08 -18.96
CA GLY A 167 8.28 -3.19 -19.27
C GLY A 167 8.41 -4.33 -18.26
N TYR A 168 7.36 -5.14 -18.11
CA TYR A 168 7.39 -6.34 -17.27
C TYR A 168 6.39 -7.38 -17.75
N ALA A 169 6.71 -8.66 -17.55
CA ALA A 169 5.82 -9.77 -17.84
C ALA A 169 4.74 -9.93 -16.73
N PRO A 170 3.49 -10.36 -17.05
CA PRO A 170 2.43 -10.51 -16.04
C PRO A 170 2.79 -11.41 -14.85
N GLU A 171 3.62 -12.42 -15.07
CA GLU A 171 4.09 -13.39 -14.07
C GLU A 171 4.91 -12.71 -12.98
N VAL A 172 5.63 -11.63 -13.30
CA VAL A 172 6.40 -10.83 -12.34
C VAL A 172 5.48 -10.25 -11.26
N VAL A 173 4.32 -9.71 -11.64
CA VAL A 173 3.36 -9.15 -10.69
C VAL A 173 2.86 -10.22 -9.73
N ARG A 174 2.59 -11.41 -10.27
CA ARG A 174 2.02 -12.53 -9.52
C ARG A 174 3.04 -13.14 -8.55
N TYR A 175 4.29 -13.25 -8.98
CA TYR A 175 5.41 -13.65 -8.14
C TYR A 175 5.61 -12.65 -6.99
N LEU A 176 5.71 -11.34 -7.31
CA LEU A 176 5.86 -10.30 -6.29
C LEU A 176 4.68 -10.28 -5.32
N ALA A 177 3.45 -10.50 -5.81
CA ALA A 177 2.28 -10.56 -4.94
C ALA A 177 2.33 -11.76 -3.99
N ASN A 178 2.80 -12.91 -4.47
CA ASN A 178 3.00 -14.09 -3.63
C ASN A 178 4.05 -13.85 -2.55
N GLU A 179 5.21 -13.28 -2.92
CA GLU A 179 6.29 -12.94 -2.00
C GLU A 179 5.89 -11.92 -0.93
N VAL A 180 4.95 -11.01 -1.24
CA VAL A 180 4.41 -10.08 -0.25
C VAL A 180 3.49 -10.81 0.73
N LEU A 181 2.65 -11.73 0.26
CA LEU A 181 1.70 -12.47 1.09
C LEU A 181 2.34 -13.56 1.95
N THR A 182 3.50 -14.11 1.55
CA THR A 182 4.26 -15.07 2.36
C THR A 182 4.95 -14.41 3.55
N GLN A 183 5.15 -13.08 3.52
CA GLN A 183 5.72 -12.32 4.63
C GLN A 183 4.66 -11.95 5.67
N GLU A 184 5.00 -12.10 6.96
CA GLU A 184 4.08 -11.85 8.08
C GLU A 184 3.47 -10.44 8.08
N ALA A 185 4.16 -9.43 7.54
CA ALA A 185 3.75 -8.03 7.58
C ALA A 185 3.20 -7.46 6.27
N ALA A 186 3.00 -8.28 5.22
CA ALA A 186 2.55 -7.84 3.89
C ALA A 186 3.22 -6.54 3.39
N ASP A 187 4.50 -6.35 3.72
CA ASP A 187 5.24 -5.12 3.42
C ASP A 187 5.68 -5.13 1.94
N THR A 188 4.84 -4.51 1.11
CA THR A 188 5.12 -4.37 -0.33
C THR A 188 6.40 -3.56 -0.58
N ASP A 189 6.75 -2.61 0.29
CA ASP A 189 7.94 -1.78 0.10
C ASP A 189 9.23 -2.56 0.35
N LYS A 190 9.22 -3.54 1.24
CA LYS A 190 10.37 -4.42 1.44
C LYS A 190 10.70 -5.24 0.19
N VAL A 191 9.70 -5.86 -0.43
CA VAL A 191 9.88 -6.62 -1.68
C VAL A 191 10.30 -5.70 -2.82
N LEU A 192 9.69 -4.52 -2.93
CA LEU A 192 10.03 -3.57 -4.00
C LEU A 192 11.41 -2.94 -3.82
N ARG A 193 11.92 -2.77 -2.60
CA ARG A 193 13.31 -2.32 -2.37
C ARG A 193 14.32 -3.27 -3.00
N GLN A 194 14.08 -4.58 -2.96
CA GLN A 194 14.93 -5.56 -3.64
C GLN A 194 14.87 -5.36 -5.16
N LEU A 195 13.67 -5.15 -5.72
CA LEU A 195 13.52 -4.84 -7.14
C LEU A 195 14.24 -3.53 -7.54
N TYR A 196 14.10 -2.46 -6.74
CA TYR A 196 14.78 -1.20 -7.01
C TYR A 196 16.29 -1.37 -7.05
N PHE A 197 16.86 -2.14 -6.13
CA PHE A 197 18.28 -2.44 -6.12
C PHE A 197 18.73 -3.17 -7.40
N VAL A 198 17.96 -4.17 -7.86
CA VAL A 198 18.26 -4.88 -9.11
C VAL A 198 18.19 -3.95 -10.33
N ILE A 199 17.20 -3.06 -10.36
CA ILE A 199 17.08 -2.04 -11.42
C ILE A 199 18.27 -1.09 -11.37
N GLU A 200 18.65 -0.57 -10.20
CA GLU A 200 19.82 0.31 -10.05
C GLU A 200 21.10 -0.37 -10.50
N GLN A 201 21.32 -1.63 -10.13
CA GLN A 201 22.47 -2.40 -10.61
C GLN A 201 22.46 -2.58 -12.14
N ALA A 202 21.30 -2.87 -12.73
CA ALA A 202 21.16 -2.97 -14.18
C ALA A 202 21.48 -1.64 -14.89
N MET A 203 21.06 -0.52 -14.30
CA MET A 203 21.38 0.83 -14.78
C MET A 203 22.88 1.15 -14.63
N MET A 204 23.52 0.78 -13.51
CA MET A 204 24.95 1.02 -13.28
C MET A 204 25.87 0.13 -14.12
N SER A 205 25.43 -1.08 -14.49
CA SER A 205 26.18 -1.99 -15.36
C SER A 205 26.29 -1.50 -16.81
N GLN A 206 25.58 -0.43 -17.16
CA GLN A 206 25.61 0.23 -18.45
C GLN A 206 26.95 0.94 -18.68
N LYS A 207 27.95 0.20 -19.17
CA LYS A 207 29.19 0.78 -19.72
C LYS A 207 28.90 1.39 -21.09
N ASP A 208 28.65 2.69 -21.10
CA ASP A 208 29.04 3.67 -22.14
C ASP A 208 29.00 3.17 -23.60
N ASP A 209 27.85 2.63 -24.04
CA ASP A 209 27.65 2.19 -25.42
C ASP A 209 26.76 3.16 -26.20
N LYS A 210 27.14 3.45 -27.45
CA LYS A 210 26.54 4.50 -28.30
C LYS A 210 25.08 4.25 -28.67
N ASN A 211 24.58 3.04 -28.44
CA ASN A 211 23.16 2.70 -28.50
C ASN A 211 22.64 2.51 -27.09
N ARG A 212 22.01 3.52 -26.52
CA ARG A 212 21.33 3.39 -25.22
C ARG A 212 20.02 2.63 -25.45
N PRO A 213 19.88 1.38 -24.99
CA PRO A 213 18.57 0.74 -24.96
C PRO A 213 17.63 1.61 -24.14
N THR A 214 16.49 1.98 -24.72
CA THR A 214 15.50 2.87 -24.08
C THR A 214 14.48 2.10 -23.26
N GLN A 215 14.57 0.76 -23.23
CA GLN A 215 13.59 -0.09 -22.57
C GLN A 215 14.27 -1.10 -21.65
N LEU A 216 13.88 -1.07 -20.38
CA LEU A 216 14.23 -2.05 -19.35
C LEU A 216 13.07 -3.01 -19.18
N PHE A 217 13.32 -4.32 -19.29
CA PHE A 217 12.27 -5.32 -19.17
C PHE A 217 12.52 -6.26 -17.99
N LEU A 218 11.52 -6.37 -17.10
CA LEU A 218 11.56 -7.24 -15.93
C LEU A 218 10.98 -8.63 -16.27
N GLN A 219 11.76 -9.68 -16.01
CA GLN A 219 11.36 -11.07 -16.15
C GLN A 219 11.81 -11.93 -14.96
N LEU A 220 11.07 -13.01 -14.70
CA LEU A 220 11.50 -14.05 -13.78
C LEU A 220 12.53 -14.95 -14.47
N ASN A 221 13.52 -15.46 -13.73
CA ASN A 221 14.48 -16.42 -14.27
C ASN A 221 13.86 -17.84 -14.34
N GLU A 222 14.58 -18.78 -14.96
CA GLU A 222 14.14 -20.18 -15.15
C GLU A 222 13.90 -20.94 -13.84
N THR A 223 14.45 -20.46 -12.71
CA THR A 223 14.28 -21.08 -11.38
C THR A 223 13.18 -20.44 -10.53
N GLY A 224 12.45 -19.46 -11.08
CA GLY A 224 11.41 -18.73 -10.35
C GLY A 224 11.94 -17.81 -9.25
N GLN A 225 13.24 -17.48 -9.27
CA GLN A 225 13.89 -16.56 -8.34
C GLN A 225 14.18 -15.19 -8.98
N LEU A 226 14.50 -14.21 -8.14
CA LEU A 226 14.47 -12.78 -8.40
C LEU A 226 15.08 -12.32 -9.76
N LEU A 227 14.19 -11.76 -10.59
CA LEU A 227 14.34 -10.65 -11.53
C LEU A 227 15.66 -10.53 -12.30
N ARG A 228 15.65 -11.00 -13.55
CA ARG A 228 16.60 -10.54 -14.56
C ARG A 228 16.06 -9.25 -15.18
N CYS A 229 16.86 -8.19 -15.13
CA CYS A 229 16.60 -6.94 -15.83
C CYS A 229 17.37 -6.98 -17.14
N ASP A 230 16.67 -7.25 -18.24
CA ASP A 230 17.28 -7.24 -19.56
C ASP A 230 16.93 -5.95 -20.30
N TRP A 231 17.95 -5.38 -20.93
CA TRP A 231 17.79 -4.25 -21.83
C TRP A 231 17.29 -4.72 -23.18
N LEU A 232 16.12 -4.26 -23.61
CA LEU A 232 15.63 -4.51 -24.95
C LEU A 232 16.12 -3.40 -25.87
N MET A 233 16.87 -3.76 -26.91
CA MET A 233 17.15 -2.88 -28.03
C MET A 233 15.90 -2.84 -28.92
N MET A 234 15.36 -1.66 -29.21
CA MET A 234 14.39 -1.55 -30.30
C MET A 234 15.07 -2.01 -31.59
N PRO A 235 14.45 -2.92 -32.38
CA PRO A 235 14.91 -3.12 -33.74
C PRO A 235 14.73 -1.79 -34.46
N THR A 236 15.82 -1.26 -35.01
CA THR A 236 15.75 -0.13 -35.92
C THR A 236 14.85 -0.56 -37.07
N MET A 237 13.65 0.02 -37.18
CA MET A 237 12.83 -0.13 -38.38
C MET A 237 13.59 0.47 -39.56
N ARG A 238 14.35 -0.37 -40.29
CA ARG A 238 14.79 -0.05 -41.64
C ARG A 238 13.59 -0.19 -42.56
N HIS A 239 12.88 0.91 -42.76
CA HIS A 239 12.03 1.07 -43.93
C HIS A 239 12.90 0.89 -45.20
N GLN A 240 12.39 0.03 -46.09
CA GLN A 240 12.96 -0.37 -47.37
C GLN A 240 13.33 0.81 -48.28
N VAL A 241 14.37 0.65 -49.10
CA VAL A 241 14.24 0.92 -50.54
C VAL A 241 14.95 -0.19 -51.32
N SER A 242 14.14 -0.98 -52.02
CA SER A 242 14.52 -1.80 -53.15
C SER A 242 15.13 -0.92 -54.25
N SER A 243 16.41 -1.08 -54.55
CA SER A 243 16.98 -0.65 -55.83
C SER A 243 17.04 -1.87 -56.75
N GLY A 244 16.27 -1.81 -57.83
CA GLY A 244 16.19 -2.85 -58.85
C GLY A 244 17.49 -3.06 -59.62
N GLY A 245 17.58 -4.25 -60.21
CA GLY A 245 18.43 -4.63 -61.32
C GLY A 245 17.63 -5.51 -62.25
#